data_AF-X6F0L9-F1
#
_entry.id   AF-X6F0L9-F1
#
_cell.length_a   1.000
_cell.length_b   1.000
_cell.length_c   1.000
_cell.angle_alpha   90.00
_cell.angle_beta   90.00
_cell.angle_gamma   90.00
#
_symmetry.space_group_name_H-M   'P 1'
#
loop_
_entity.id
_entity.type
_entity.pdbx_description
1 polymer ?
#
loop_
_entity_poly.entity_id
_entity_poly.type
_entity_poly.pdbx_seq_one_letter_code
_entity_poly.pdbx_strand_id
1 'polypeptide(L)'
;MQGRGPIKAALRAQADEVRLHIGILQQELTTNRKSVGGTLRLGYEIKSRKVLLARLERVLAQYSPGCLENVPTLGRSEKGPRSQGSHCNL
;
A
#
# COMPACT_ATOMS: atom_id res chain seq x y z
N MET A 1 15.14 -7.76 -21.99
CA MET A 1 14.18 -7.34 -20.94
C MET A 1 14.47 -8.14 -19.65
N GLN A 2 15.39 -7.69 -18.79
CA GLN A 2 15.71 -8.39 -17.54
C GLN A 2 14.61 -8.15 -16.47
N GLY A 3 13.68 -9.10 -16.37
CA GLY A 3 13.36 -9.80 -15.12
C GLY A 3 12.80 -9.05 -13.92
N ARG A 4 12.02 -7.97 -14.06
CA ARG A 4 11.28 -7.39 -12.88
C ARG A 4 10.01 -8.17 -12.51
N GLY A 5 9.61 -9.15 -13.31
CA GLY A 5 8.40 -9.97 -13.12
C GLY A 5 8.38 -10.75 -11.79
N PRO A 6 9.44 -11.50 -11.43
CA PRO A 6 9.48 -12.28 -10.19
C PRO A 6 9.37 -11.40 -8.93
N ILE A 7 10.02 -10.23 -8.92
CA ILE A 7 9.97 -9.30 -7.78
C ILE A 7 8.56 -8.72 -7.63
N LYS A 8 7.92 -8.33 -8.75
CA LYS A 8 6.52 -7.85 -8.74
C LYS A 8 5.56 -8.92 -8.24
N ALA A 9 5.76 -10.19 -8.63
CA ALA A 9 4.94 -11.31 -8.17
C ALA A 9 5.11 -11.57 -6.68
N ALA A 10 6.35 -11.56 -6.16
CA ALA A 10 6.63 -11.74 -4.75
C ALA A 10 6.01 -10.63 -3.88
N LEU A 11 6.13 -9.37 -4.32
CA LEU A 11 5.50 -8.23 -3.63
C LEU A 11 3.97 -8.32 -3.60
N ARG A 12 3.34 -8.83 -4.66
CA ARG A 12 1.88 -9.08 -4.68
C ARG A 12 1.50 -10.17 -3.69
N ALA A 13 2.21 -11.29 -3.70
CA ALA A 13 1.97 -12.38 -2.76
C ALA A 13 2.06 -11.90 -1.31
N GLN A 14 3.07 -11.08 -1.00
CA GLN A 14 3.22 -10.48 0.33
C GLN A 14 2.07 -9.52 0.68
N ALA A 15 1.60 -8.71 -0.26
CA ALA A 15 0.46 -7.81 -0.03
C ALA A 15 -0.83 -8.60 0.25
N ASP A 16 -1.05 -9.68 -0.48
CA ASP A 16 -2.22 -10.54 -0.31
C ASP A 16 -2.19 -11.28 1.04
N GLU A 17 -1.02 -11.77 1.46
CA GLU A 17 -0.83 -12.35 2.80
C GLU A 17 -1.14 -11.34 3.91
N VAL A 18 -0.67 -10.10 3.78
CA VAL A 18 -0.96 -9.04 4.76
C VAL A 18 -2.47 -8.72 4.80
N ARG A 19 -3.17 -8.72 3.66
CA ARG A 19 -4.63 -8.54 3.62
C ARG A 19 -5.37 -9.65 4.36
N LEU A 20 -4.98 -10.90 4.14
CA LEU A 20 -5.56 -12.06 4.85
C LEU A 20 -5.35 -11.91 6.36
N HIS A 21 -4.14 -11.56 6.79
CA HIS A 21 -3.83 -11.34 8.20
C HIS A 21 -4.61 -10.18 8.83
N ILE A 22 -4.89 -9.10 8.09
CA ILE A 22 -5.77 -8.02 8.57
C ILE A 22 -7.19 -8.55 8.77
N GLY A 23 -7.71 -9.33 7.81
CA GLY A 23 -9.04 -9.93 7.91
C GLY A 23 -9.19 -10.85 9.12
N ILE A 24 -8.20 -11.70 9.36
CA ILE A 24 -8.16 -12.58 10.54
C ILE A 24 -8.19 -11.77 11.83
N LEU A 25 -7.33 -10.75 11.97
CA LEU A 25 -7.34 -9.90 13.18
C LEU A 25 -8.65 -9.13 13.36
N GLN A 26 -9.29 -8.69 12.26
CA GLN A 26 -10.59 -8.03 12.34
C GLN A 26 -11.67 -9.00 12.83
N GLN A 27 -11.63 -10.26 12.41
CA GLN A 27 -12.52 -11.30 12.90
C GLN A 27 -12.24 -11.65 14.38
N GLU A 28 -10.97 -11.70 14.78
CA GLU A 28 -10.60 -11.87 16.19
C GLU A 28 -11.06 -10.69 17.04
N LEU A 29 -10.96 -9.46 16.51
CA LEU A 29 -11.40 -8.25 17.20
C LEU A 29 -12.92 -8.23 17.41
N THR A 30 -13.70 -8.71 16.43
CA THR A 30 -15.16 -8.78 16.56
C THR A 30 -15.60 -9.89 17.51
N THR A 31 -14.88 -11.03 17.54
CA THR A 31 -15.20 -12.17 18.41
C THR A 31 -14.71 -12.01 19.85
N ASN A 32 -13.59 -11.31 20.07
CA ASN A 32 -12.94 -11.15 21.38
C ASN A 32 -13.24 -9.80 22.06
N ARG A 33 -14.38 -9.16 21.75
CA ARG A 33 -14.81 -7.87 22.34
C ARG A 33 -14.98 -7.88 23.86
N LYS A 34 -14.89 -9.05 24.50
CA LYS A 34 -15.06 -9.23 25.95
C LYS A 34 -13.85 -8.73 26.76
N SER A 35 -12.68 -8.53 26.13
CA SER A 35 -11.49 -8.01 26.80
C SER A 35 -11.01 -6.68 26.19
N VAL A 36 -10.94 -5.63 27.01
CA VAL A 36 -10.45 -4.30 26.58
C VAL A 36 -8.98 -4.36 26.20
N GLY A 37 -8.15 -5.08 26.98
CA GLY A 37 -6.73 -5.26 26.70
C GLY A 37 -6.46 -6.01 25.39
N GLY A 38 -7.21 -7.08 25.11
CA GLY A 38 -7.13 -7.81 23.84
C GLY A 38 -7.57 -6.97 22.65
N THR A 39 -8.65 -6.19 22.81
CA THR A 39 -9.17 -5.26 21.80
C THR A 39 -8.13 -4.21 21.41
N LEU A 40 -7.44 -3.61 22.39
CA LEU A 40 -6.40 -2.62 22.12
C LEU A 40 -5.21 -3.23 21.39
N ARG A 41 -4.72 -4.39 21.85
CA ARG A 41 -3.59 -5.10 21.22
C ARG A 41 -3.90 -5.42 19.75
N LEU A 42 -5.06 -6.02 19.49
CA LEU A 42 -5.52 -6.34 18.13
C LEU A 42 -5.66 -5.07 17.27
N GLY A 43 -6.17 -3.98 17.84
CA GLY A 43 -6.23 -2.68 17.17
C GLY A 43 -4.87 -2.14 16.72
N TYR A 44 -3.85 -2.23 17.59
CA TYR A 44 -2.47 -1.86 17.24
C TYR A 44 -1.90 -2.74 16.13
N GLU A 45 -2.15 -4.05 16.18
CA GLU A 45 -1.66 -5.00 15.19
C GLU A 45 -2.34 -4.82 13.81
N ILE A 46 -3.64 -4.54 13.79
CA ILE A 46 -4.35 -4.16 12.56
C ILE A 46 -3.77 -2.87 11.99
N LYS A 47 -3.51 -1.86 12.83
CA LYS A 47 -2.93 -0.58 12.39
C LYS A 47 -1.54 -0.77 11.78
N SER A 48 -0.67 -1.56 12.41
CA SER A 48 0.68 -1.82 11.90
C SER A 48 0.65 -2.58 10.57
N ARG A 49 -0.22 -3.60 10.44
CA ARG A 49 -0.40 -4.36 9.19
C ARG A 49 -0.95 -3.49 8.06
N LYS A 50 -1.88 -2.57 8.34
CA LYS A 50 -2.37 -1.59 7.34
C LYS A 50 -1.26 -0.68 6.82
N VAL A 51 -0.35 -0.24 7.70
CA VAL A 51 0.81 0.57 7.29
C VAL A 51 1.75 -0.24 6.39
N LEU A 52 2.00 -1.51 6.72
CA LEU A 52 2.80 -2.40 5.88
C LEU A 52 2.15 -2.62 4.50
N LEU A 53 0.84 -2.89 4.47
CA LEU A 53 0.08 -3.04 3.24
C LEU A 53 0.20 -1.81 2.33
N ALA A 54 -0.01 -0.61 2.89
CA ALA A 54 0.10 0.64 2.14
C ALA A 54 1.51 0.86 1.56
N ARG A 55 2.56 0.42 2.26
CA ARG A 55 3.94 0.48 1.76
C ARG A 55 4.14 -0.49 0.59
N LEU A 56 3.66 -1.73 0.71
CA LEU A 56 3.72 -2.73 -0.36
C LEU A 56 2.97 -2.27 -1.61
N GLU A 57 1.76 -1.74 -1.44
CA GLU A 57 0.94 -1.19 -2.53
C GLU A 57 1.62 0.00 -3.22
N ARG A 58 2.26 0.89 -2.44
CA ARG A 58 3.05 2.01 -2.99
C ARG A 58 4.23 1.52 -3.81
N VAL A 59 4.95 0.49 -3.34
CA VAL A 59 6.07 -0.09 -4.08
C VAL A 59 5.55 -0.77 -5.36
N LEU A 60 4.47 -1.55 -5.27
CA LEU A 60 3.83 -2.20 -6.42
C LEU A 60 3.38 -1.21 -7.50
N ALA A 61 2.90 -0.02 -7.11
CA ALA A 61 2.55 1.04 -8.05
C ALA A 61 3.75 1.52 -8.90
N GLN A 62 4.96 1.46 -8.37
CA GLN A 62 6.20 1.79 -9.10
C GLN A 62 6.54 0.72 -10.17
N TYR A 63 5.99 -0.49 -10.06
CA TYR A 63 6.13 -1.56 -11.05
C TYR A 63 5.01 -1.56 -12.11
N SER A 64 4.11 -0.58 -12.12
CA SER A 64 3.19 -0.33 -13.24
C SER A 64 3.83 0.69 -14.20
N PRO A 65 4.11 0.32 -15.45
CA PRO A 65 4.57 1.27 -16.45
C PRO A 65 3.44 2.28 -16.70
N GLY A 66 3.61 3.53 -16.24
CA GLY A 66 2.64 4.61 -16.44
C GLY A 66 2.20 5.40 -15.19
N CYS A 67 2.60 5.02 -13.97
CA CYS A 67 2.16 5.71 -12.72
C CYS A 67 3.24 6.56 -12.03
N LEU A 68 4.40 6.79 -12.66
CA LEU A 68 5.54 7.50 -12.07
C LEU A 68 5.71 8.95 -12.55
N GLU A 69 4.66 9.60 -13.06
CA GLU A 69 4.71 11.03 -13.42
C GLU A 69 4.23 11.97 -12.30
N ASN A 70 3.74 11.46 -11.16
CA ASN A 70 3.23 12.32 -10.08
C ASN A 70 3.64 11.82 -8.69
N VAL A 71 4.93 11.62 -8.47
CA VAL A 71 5.49 11.76 -7.12
C VAL A 71 6.04 13.18 -7.05
N PRO A 72 5.43 14.13 -6.31
CA PRO A 72 6.11 15.37 -6.01
C PRO A 72 7.35 15.00 -5.22
N THR A 73 8.50 15.10 -5.85
CA THR A 73 9.80 15.18 -5.21
C THR A 73 9.68 16.27 -4.15
N LEU A 74 9.65 15.85 -2.89
CA LEU A 74 9.83 16.73 -1.75
C LEU A 74 11.26 17.28 -1.85
N GLY A 75 11.42 18.41 -2.52
CA GLY A 75 12.70 19.09 -2.63
C GLY A 75 12.89 19.77 -3.98
N ARG A 76 12.46 21.04 -4.02
CA ARG A 76 13.11 22.19 -4.67
C ARG A 76 12.09 23.04 -5.43
N SER A 77 11.70 24.11 -4.76
CA SER A 77 11.19 25.34 -5.35
C SER A 77 12.08 25.75 -6.53
N GLU A 78 11.51 25.90 -7.73
CA GLU A 78 11.74 27.06 -8.61
C GLU A 78 10.80 27.01 -9.85
N LYS A 79 10.17 28.17 -10.09
CA LYS A 79 9.29 28.64 -11.17
C LYS A 79 9.27 27.89 -12.53
N GLY A 80 8.07 27.69 -13.10
CA GLY A 80 7.86 27.52 -14.56
C GLY A 80 6.41 27.15 -14.95
N PRO A 81 5.85 27.62 -16.08
CA PRO A 81 4.40 27.71 -16.30
C PRO A 81 3.74 26.43 -16.86
N ARG A 82 2.41 26.38 -16.65
CA ARG A 82 1.43 25.39 -17.10
C ARG A 82 1.60 24.93 -18.56
N SER A 83 1.50 23.62 -18.76
CA SER A 83 1.19 23.00 -20.06
C SER A 83 0.14 21.91 -19.89
N GLN A 84 -0.88 21.98 -20.73
CA GLN A 84 -2.06 21.11 -20.82
C GLN A 84 -1.72 19.63 -21.08
N GLY A 85 -2.62 18.78 -20.60
CA GLY A 85 -3.22 17.71 -21.39
C GLY A 85 -2.40 16.43 -21.52
N SER A 86 -2.88 15.37 -20.89
CA SER A 86 -2.86 14.06 -21.55
C SER A 86 -4.02 13.22 -21.06
N HIS A 87 -4.91 12.89 -21.99
CA HIS A 87 -6.08 12.05 -21.81
C HIS A 87 -5.65 10.65 -21.34
N CYS A 88 -6.25 10.17 -20.25
CA CYS A 88 -6.28 8.75 -19.92
C CYS A 88 -7.27 8.06 -20.85
N ASN A 89 -6.83 7.10 -21.66
CA ASN A 89 -7.72 6.11 -22.26
C ASN A 89 -7.51 4.77 -21.55
N LEU A 90 -8.64 4.08 -21.32
CA LEU A 90 -8.86 2.89 -20.51
C LEU A 90 -7.85 1.75 -20.72
#